data_AF-A0A9W8E9X1-F1
#
_entry.id   AF-A0A9W8E9X1-F1
#
_cell.length_a   1.000
_cell.length_b   1.000
_cell.length_c   1.000
_cell.angle_alpha   90.00
_cell.angle_beta   90.00
_cell.angle_gamma   90.00
#
_symmetry.space_group_name_H-M   'P 1'
#
loop_
_entity.id
_entity.type
_entity.pdbx_description
1 polymer ?
#
loop_
_entity_poly.entity_id
_entity_poly.type
_entity_poly.pdbx_seq_one_letter_code
_entity_poly.pdbx_strand_id
1 'polypeptide(L)'
;MPDATKKQAKDKKDKVDTKASTNAMKDAEKELLDLLTRKRQVDRNLANLEASIYAFEGSYLEDTTHGNIIRGFEGYLSGRTDRKRQKFTDSDRIFSNSSSTYQKALEAKEREEQYSAGLDETFGDRYSGHALGSTKNTIKKKRLKAGGRADSPTMYKNPKKLRLGSGRETESELEV
;
A
#
# COMPACT_ATOMS: atom_id res chain seq x y z
N MET A 1 58.65 47.68 34.91
CA MET A 1 58.29 46.28 34.61
C MET A 1 56.83 46.24 34.17
N PRO A 2 56.48 46.03 32.88
CA PRO A 2 55.09 45.95 32.45
C PRO A 2 54.56 44.51 32.47
N ASP A 3 53.31 44.39 32.91
CA ASP A 3 52.53 43.21 33.27
C ASP A 3 52.11 42.36 32.05
N ALA A 4 52.60 41.12 31.95
CA ALA A 4 52.38 40.19 30.84
C ALA A 4 51.03 39.46 30.87
N THR A 5 50.21 39.66 31.90
CA THR A 5 48.98 38.88 32.12
C THR A 5 47.80 39.34 31.25
N LYS A 6 47.76 40.61 30.83
CA LYS A 6 46.61 41.19 30.12
C LYS A 6 46.47 40.76 28.66
N LYS A 7 47.56 40.32 28.02
CA LYS A 7 47.58 39.92 26.59
C LYS A 7 46.99 38.51 26.39
N GLN A 8 47.21 37.59 27.33
CA GLN A 8 46.71 36.21 27.24
C GLN A 8 45.20 36.09 27.51
N ALA A 9 44.61 37.04 28.25
CA ALA A 9 43.17 37.05 28.53
C ALA A 9 42.33 37.46 27.30
N LYS A 10 42.88 38.32 26.43
CA LYS A 10 42.19 38.81 25.23
C LYS A 10 42.15 37.73 24.14
N ASP A 11 43.27 37.07 23.86
CA ASP A 11 43.36 36.00 22.86
C ASP A 11 42.54 34.74 23.23
N LYS A 12 42.37 34.46 24.53
CA LYS A 12 41.51 33.35 24.98
C LYS A 12 40.03 33.67 24.79
N LYS A 13 39.62 34.94 24.92
CA LYS A 13 38.22 35.35 24.79
C LYS A 13 37.75 35.28 23.33
N ASP A 14 38.53 35.82 22.40
CA ASP A 14 38.18 35.83 20.97
C ASP A 14 38.11 34.42 20.36
N LYS A 15 38.90 33.47 20.90
CA LYS A 15 38.92 32.05 20.46
C LYS A 15 37.74 31.24 21.01
N VAL A 16 37.11 31.67 22.11
CA VAL A 16 35.93 31.04 22.69
C VAL A 16 34.67 31.45 21.91
N ASP A 17 34.57 32.71 21.53
CA ASP A 17 33.42 33.24 20.76
C ASP A 17 33.36 32.65 19.34
N THR A 18 34.51 32.46 18.67
CA THR A 18 34.57 31.76 17.37
C THR A 18 34.22 30.28 17.50
N LYS A 19 34.65 29.59 18.56
CA LYS A 19 34.29 28.18 18.80
C LYS A 19 32.80 28.02 19.10
N ALA A 20 32.22 28.90 19.90
CA ALA A 20 30.79 28.93 20.19
C ALA A 20 29.97 29.14 18.91
N SER A 21 30.40 30.07 18.04
CA SER A 21 29.80 30.30 16.72
C SER A 21 29.91 29.08 15.80
N THR A 22 31.06 28.41 15.74
CA THR A 22 31.21 27.17 14.94
C THR A 22 30.41 26.00 15.50
N ASN A 23 30.22 25.91 16.81
CA ASN A 23 29.40 24.86 17.41
C ASN A 23 27.91 25.13 17.14
N ALA A 24 27.45 26.37 17.28
CA ALA A 24 26.10 26.76 16.89
C ALA A 24 25.82 26.50 15.40
N MET A 25 26.81 26.72 14.54
CA MET A 25 26.72 26.40 13.11
C MET A 25 26.57 24.89 12.87
N LYS A 26 27.37 24.06 13.56
CA LYS A 26 27.27 22.59 13.48
C LYS A 26 25.94 22.05 14.01
N ASP A 27 25.43 22.64 15.09
CA ASP A 27 24.14 22.27 15.67
C ASP A 27 23.00 22.62 14.69
N ALA A 28 23.05 23.80 14.07
CA ALA A 28 22.11 24.20 13.03
C ALA A 28 22.18 23.31 11.77
N GLU A 29 23.38 22.90 11.35
CA GLU A 29 23.55 21.94 10.25
C GLU A 29 22.91 20.58 10.58
N LYS A 30 23.11 20.09 11.81
CA LYS A 30 22.51 18.84 12.27
C LYS A 30 20.98 18.91 12.32
N GLU A 31 20.45 20.00 12.85
CA GLU A 31 18.99 20.25 12.89
C GLU A 31 18.41 20.31 11.47
N LEU A 32 19.08 20.99 10.55
CA LEU A 32 18.66 21.08 9.15
C LEU A 32 18.60 19.69 8.48
N LEU A 33 19.58 18.83 8.75
CA LEU A 33 19.60 17.46 8.22
C LEU A 33 18.45 16.60 8.78
N ASP A 34 18.12 16.76 10.06
CA ASP A 34 16.99 16.06 10.68
C ASP A 34 15.66 16.54 10.08
N LEU A 35 15.48 17.85 9.94
CA LEU A 35 14.31 18.45 9.30
C LEU A 35 14.15 17.99 7.85
N LEU A 36 15.24 17.93 7.08
CA LEU A 36 15.21 17.43 5.70
C LEU A 36 14.80 15.95 5.64
N THR A 37 15.31 15.14 6.56
CA THR A 37 14.97 13.71 6.66
C THR A 37 13.50 13.53 7.01
N ARG A 38 13.01 14.28 7.99
CA ARG A 38 11.59 14.28 8.38
C ARG A 38 10.69 14.75 7.25
N LYS A 39 11.07 15.82 6.54
CA LYS A 39 10.35 16.31 5.35
C LYS A 39 10.21 15.20 4.31
N ARG A 40 11.33 14.55 3.94
CA ARG A 40 11.33 13.43 2.99
C ARG A 40 10.47 12.25 3.43
N GLN A 41 10.36 11.99 4.73
CA GLN A 41 9.48 10.95 5.25
C GLN A 41 8.00 11.35 5.11
N VAL A 42 7.66 12.59 5.44
CA VAL A 42 6.30 13.11 5.31
C VAL A 42 5.87 13.14 3.84
N ASP A 43 6.74 13.63 2.94
CA ASP A 43 6.45 13.69 1.51
C ASP A 43 6.17 12.29 0.92
N ARG A 44 6.96 11.28 1.32
CA ARG A 44 6.72 9.88 0.93
C ARG A 44 5.40 9.34 1.48
N ASN A 45 5.11 9.61 2.75
CA ASN A 45 3.86 9.17 3.37
C ASN A 45 2.65 9.81 2.68
N LEU A 46 2.73 11.11 2.35
CA LEU A 46 1.69 11.83 1.62
C LEU A 46 1.45 11.19 0.25
N ALA A 47 2.50 10.98 -0.53
CA ALA A 47 2.37 10.37 -1.86
C ALA A 47 1.72 8.98 -1.81
N ASN A 48 2.10 8.16 -0.82
CA ASN A 48 1.49 6.84 -0.62
C ASN A 48 0.00 6.92 -0.27
N LEU A 49 -0.39 7.89 0.58
CA LEU A 49 -1.79 8.08 0.95
C LEU A 49 -2.62 8.57 -0.25
N GLU A 50 -2.11 9.53 -1.01
CA GLU A 50 -2.80 10.06 -2.19
C GLU A 50 -3.00 8.96 -3.25
N ALA A 51 -1.98 8.14 -3.53
CA ALA A 51 -2.10 7.00 -4.43
C ALA A 51 -3.12 5.97 -3.92
N SER A 52 -3.13 5.71 -2.61
CA SER A 52 -4.11 4.79 -2.00
C SER A 52 -5.53 5.32 -2.09
N ILE A 53 -5.75 6.62 -1.88
CA ILE A 53 -7.06 7.26 -2.04
C ILE A 53 -7.54 7.09 -3.47
N TYR A 54 -6.70 7.40 -4.45
CA TYR A 54 -7.04 7.25 -5.87
C TYR A 54 -7.42 5.80 -6.23
N ALA A 55 -6.67 4.82 -5.73
CA ALA A 55 -6.98 3.40 -5.93
C ALA A 55 -8.33 3.01 -5.30
N PHE A 56 -8.57 3.41 -4.05
CA PHE A 56 -9.82 3.13 -3.35
C PHE A 56 -11.03 3.80 -3.99
N GLU A 57 -10.89 5.04 -4.48
CA GLU A 57 -11.95 5.71 -5.23
C GLU A 57 -12.33 4.93 -6.48
N GLY A 58 -11.35 4.36 -7.19
CA GLY A 58 -11.62 3.55 -8.38
C GLY A 58 -12.52 2.35 -8.06
N SER A 59 -12.11 1.53 -7.09
CA SER A 59 -12.91 0.38 -6.64
C SER A 59 -14.27 0.82 -6.09
N TYR A 60 -14.32 1.89 -5.30
CA TYR A 60 -15.58 2.37 -4.74
C TYR A 60 -16.57 2.77 -5.85
N LEU A 61 -16.14 3.54 -6.85
CA LEU A 61 -17.02 3.98 -7.94
C LEU A 61 -17.44 2.85 -8.88
N GLU A 62 -16.58 1.84 -9.07
CA GLU A 62 -16.89 0.63 -9.83
C GLU A 62 -17.93 -0.24 -9.13
N ASP A 63 -17.80 -0.44 -7.83
CA ASP A 63 -18.67 -1.32 -7.04
C ASP A 63 -20.02 -0.67 -6.70
N THR A 64 -20.07 0.67 -6.60
CA THR A 64 -21.26 1.41 -6.15
C THR A 64 -22.12 1.99 -7.28
N THR A 65 -22.46 1.16 -8.26
CA THR A 65 -23.24 1.62 -9.43
C THR A 65 -24.68 2.06 -9.13
N HIS A 66 -25.29 1.56 -8.05
CA HIS A 66 -26.71 1.79 -7.71
C HIS A 66 -26.93 3.00 -6.81
N GLY A 67 -25.87 3.50 -6.19
CA GLY A 67 -25.90 4.72 -5.39
C GLY A 67 -24.61 4.90 -4.61
N ASN A 68 -24.15 6.14 -4.53
CA ASN A 68 -22.90 6.50 -3.87
C ASN A 68 -22.92 7.96 -3.42
N ILE A 69 -21.89 8.37 -2.68
CA ILE A 69 -21.81 9.71 -2.08
C ILE A 69 -21.80 10.83 -3.14
N ILE A 70 -21.42 10.52 -4.38
CA ILE A 70 -21.25 11.52 -5.44
C ILE A 70 -22.56 11.78 -6.16
N ARG A 71 -23.31 10.71 -6.46
CA ARG A 71 -24.54 10.77 -7.28
C ARG A 71 -25.82 10.60 -6.46
N GLY A 72 -25.69 10.28 -5.17
CA GLY A 72 -26.80 10.01 -4.26
C GLY A 72 -27.23 8.53 -4.25
N PHE A 73 -28.18 8.22 -3.36
CA PHE A 73 -28.67 6.86 -3.09
C PHE A 73 -30.06 6.58 -3.68
N GLU A 74 -30.58 7.48 -4.52
CA GLU A 74 -31.91 7.37 -5.14
C GLU A 74 -32.11 6.11 -6.00
N GLY A 75 -31.02 5.53 -6.53
CA GLY A 75 -31.09 4.31 -7.33
C GLY A 75 -31.60 3.10 -6.55
N TYR A 76 -31.37 3.06 -5.23
CA TYR A 76 -31.90 2.00 -4.36
C TYR A 76 -33.42 2.08 -4.17
N LEU A 77 -34.02 3.27 -4.30
CA LEU A 77 -35.46 3.49 -4.16
C LEU A 77 -36.24 3.15 -5.44
N SER A 78 -35.62 3.36 -6.60
CA SER A 78 -36.34 3.26 -7.88
C SER A 78 -36.49 1.86 -8.44
N GLY A 79 -35.78 0.85 -7.89
CA GLY A 79 -35.78 -0.54 -8.36
C GLY A 79 -35.31 -0.75 -9.81
N ARG A 80 -34.93 0.34 -10.51
CA ARG A 80 -34.52 0.34 -11.90
C ARG A 80 -33.00 0.23 -11.97
N THR A 81 -32.53 -0.99 -12.15
CA THR A 81 -31.12 -1.30 -12.45
C THR A 81 -30.68 -0.83 -13.83
N ASP A 82 -31.62 -0.39 -14.68
CA ASP A 82 -31.42 -0.06 -16.10
C ASP A 82 -31.03 1.39 -16.38
N ARG A 83 -30.74 2.21 -15.36
CA ARG A 83 -30.00 3.46 -15.60
C ARG A 83 -28.63 3.06 -16.12
N LYS A 84 -28.46 3.09 -17.46
CA LYS A 84 -27.25 2.76 -18.20
C LYS A 84 -26.04 3.11 -17.35
N ARG A 85 -25.23 2.11 -16.98
CA ARG A 85 -24.02 2.26 -16.15
C ARG A 85 -23.23 3.47 -16.65
N GLN A 86 -23.44 4.61 -16.00
CA GLN A 86 -22.82 5.85 -16.43
C GLN A 86 -21.37 5.74 -15.99
N LYS A 87 -20.48 5.62 -16.97
CA LYS A 87 -19.03 5.54 -16.75
C LYS A 87 -18.62 6.65 -15.80
N PHE A 88 -17.86 6.29 -14.76
CA PHE A 88 -17.28 7.30 -13.89
C PHE A 88 -16.19 8.04 -14.67
N THR A 89 -16.06 9.32 -14.39
CA THR A 89 -15.08 10.22 -14.99
C THR A 89 -14.08 10.64 -13.94
N ASP A 90 -12.96 11.24 -14.35
CA ASP A 90 -11.96 11.73 -13.39
C ASP A 90 -12.52 12.86 -12.51
N SER A 91 -13.54 13.58 -13.00
CA SER A 91 -14.29 14.57 -12.20
C SER A 91 -15.08 13.95 -11.05
N ASP A 92 -15.43 12.66 -11.13
CA ASP A 92 -16.07 11.93 -10.03
C ASP A 92 -15.07 11.55 -8.92
N ARG A 93 -13.76 11.82 -9.05
CA ARG A 93 -12.77 11.49 -8.00
C ARG A 93 -12.59 12.63 -7.00
N ILE A 94 -13.65 12.93 -6.27
CA ILE A 94 -13.72 14.14 -5.42
C ILE A 94 -12.68 14.17 -4.29
N PHE A 95 -12.22 13.01 -3.78
CA PHE A 95 -11.21 12.95 -2.73
C PHE A 95 -9.81 13.13 -3.32
N SER A 96 -9.48 12.51 -4.46
CA SER A 96 -8.21 12.80 -5.15
C SER A 96 -8.15 14.26 -5.60
N ASN A 97 -9.24 14.78 -6.19
CA ASN A 97 -9.33 16.17 -6.63
C ASN A 97 -9.31 17.20 -5.48
N SER A 98 -9.46 16.76 -4.23
CA SER A 98 -9.29 17.62 -3.05
C SER A 98 -7.83 17.93 -2.72
N SER A 99 -6.88 17.18 -3.30
CA SER A 99 -5.45 17.44 -3.16
C SER A 99 -4.85 18.00 -4.44
N SER A 100 -4.14 19.13 -4.35
CA SER A 100 -3.39 19.67 -5.49
C SER A 100 -2.17 18.84 -5.89
N THR A 101 -1.74 17.89 -5.05
CA THR A 101 -0.52 17.10 -5.26
C THR A 101 -0.76 15.66 -5.74
N TYR A 102 -2.02 15.21 -5.82
CA TYR A 102 -2.32 13.80 -6.10
C TYR A 102 -1.72 13.30 -7.43
N GLN A 103 -1.72 14.13 -8.49
CA GLN A 103 -1.17 13.75 -9.79
C GLN A 103 0.34 13.47 -9.69
N LYS A 104 1.06 14.31 -8.96
CA LYS A 104 2.50 14.11 -8.72
C LYS A 104 2.77 12.86 -7.90
N ALA A 105 1.88 12.54 -6.96
CA ALA A 105 1.99 11.31 -6.19
C ALA A 105 1.79 10.06 -7.06
N LEU A 106 0.85 10.08 -8.01
CA LEU A 106 0.66 9.00 -8.98
C LEU A 106 1.88 8.82 -9.87
N GLU A 107 2.41 9.90 -10.44
CA GLU A 107 3.65 9.87 -11.23
C GLU A 107 4.85 9.32 -10.43
N ALA A 108 4.97 9.72 -9.16
CA ALA A 108 6.01 9.21 -8.27
C ALA A 108 5.84 7.71 -8.03
N LYS A 109 4.61 7.23 -7.85
CA LYS A 109 4.29 5.82 -7.68
C LYS A 109 4.60 4.98 -8.92
N GLU A 110 4.20 5.46 -10.10
CA GLU A 110 4.49 4.81 -11.38
C GLU A 110 6.00 4.68 -11.60
N ARG A 111 6.77 5.71 -11.25
CA ARG A 111 8.24 5.67 -11.36
C ARG A 111 8.86 4.64 -10.42
N GLU A 112 8.36 4.53 -9.19
CA GLU A 112 8.81 3.49 -8.25
C GLU A 112 8.54 2.08 -8.79
N GLU A 113 7.36 1.87 -9.38
CA GLU A 113 6.96 0.58 -9.96
C GLU A 113 7.82 0.22 -11.18
N GLN A 114 8.09 1.16 -12.08
CA GLN A 114 8.98 0.98 -13.22
C GLN A 114 10.41 0.59 -12.80
N TYR A 115 10.93 1.18 -11.72
CA TYR A 115 12.25 0.85 -11.19
C TYR A 115 12.31 -0.56 -10.58
N SER A 116 11.19 -1.01 -9.98
CA SER A 116 11.08 -2.36 -9.43
C SER A 116 10.93 -3.45 -10.49
N ALA A 117 10.28 -3.15 -11.62
CA ALA A 117 10.09 -4.08 -12.74
C ALA A 117 11.36 -4.25 -13.60
N GLY A 118 12.22 -3.24 -13.66
CA GLY A 118 13.44 -3.25 -14.51
C GLY A 118 14.62 -4.08 -13.99
N LEU A 119 14.55 -4.66 -12.78
CA LEU A 119 15.66 -5.43 -12.19
C LEU A 119 15.63 -6.94 -12.53
N ASP A 120 14.59 -7.44 -13.19
CA ASP A 120 14.39 -8.87 -13.50
C ASP A 120 15.00 -9.31 -14.86
N GLU A 121 15.25 -8.39 -15.80
CA GLU A 121 15.66 -8.77 -17.16
C GLU A 121 17.19 -8.90 -17.39
N THR A 122 18.05 -8.36 -16.53
CA THR A 122 19.50 -8.26 -16.86
C THR A 122 20.42 -9.31 -16.24
N PHE A 123 19.91 -10.22 -15.40
CA PHE A 123 20.75 -11.24 -14.73
C PHE A 123 20.29 -12.70 -14.95
N GLY A 124 19.34 -12.93 -15.85
CA GLY A 124 18.74 -14.26 -16.09
C GLY A 124 19.46 -15.16 -17.11
N ASP A 125 20.33 -14.64 -17.98
CA ASP A 125 20.72 -15.38 -19.19
C ASP A 125 22.22 -15.77 -19.30
N ARG A 126 22.99 -15.78 -18.19
CA ARG A 126 24.43 -16.13 -18.26
C ARG A 126 24.99 -17.14 -17.26
N TYR A 127 24.16 -17.78 -16.42
CA TYR A 127 24.61 -18.89 -15.58
C TYR A 127 23.58 -20.03 -15.50
N SER A 128 23.16 -20.54 -16.66
CA SER A 128 22.69 -21.91 -16.78
C SER A 128 23.92 -22.84 -16.75
N GLY A 129 24.22 -23.40 -15.58
CA GLY A 129 25.16 -24.51 -15.45
C GLY A 129 26.34 -24.25 -14.53
N HIS A 130 26.12 -24.32 -13.22
CA HIS A 130 27.02 -25.03 -12.31
C HIS A 130 26.28 -25.32 -11.00
N ALA A 131 25.86 -26.57 -10.84
CA ALA A 131 25.26 -27.07 -9.62
C ALA A 131 26.29 -27.07 -8.48
N LEU A 132 26.03 -26.30 -7.42
CA LEU A 132 26.77 -26.35 -6.17
C LEU A 132 25.78 -26.45 -4.99
N GLY A 133 25.64 -27.68 -4.51
CA GLY A 133 25.37 -28.08 -3.12
C GLY A 133 24.39 -27.27 -2.28
N SER A 134 23.09 -27.58 -2.38
CA SER A 134 22.11 -27.19 -1.35
C SER A 134 22.15 -28.20 -0.19
N THR A 135 22.66 -27.77 0.96
CA THR A 135 22.53 -28.49 2.24
C THR A 135 21.12 -28.30 2.78
N LYS A 136 20.33 -29.38 2.80
CA LYS A 136 18.96 -29.41 3.36
C LYS A 136 19.03 -29.56 4.88
N ASN A 137 18.71 -28.51 5.63
CA ASN A 137 18.42 -28.62 7.06
C ASN A 137 16.99 -29.18 7.26
N THR A 138 16.90 -30.38 7.86
CA THR A 138 15.63 -31.06 8.16
C THR A 138 15.22 -30.81 9.62
N ILE A 139 14.24 -29.92 9.84
CA ILE A 139 13.61 -29.77 11.17
C ILE A 139 12.51 -30.83 11.31
N LYS A 140 12.77 -31.86 12.13
CA LYS A 140 11.80 -32.89 12.51
C LYS A 140 10.74 -32.31 13.45
N LYS A 141 9.51 -32.07 12.95
CA LYS A 141 8.34 -31.78 13.80
C LYS A 141 7.86 -33.08 14.45
N LYS A 142 8.08 -33.20 15.77
CA LYS A 142 7.62 -34.30 16.62
C LYS A 142 6.11 -34.15 16.86
N ARG A 143 5.33 -35.14 16.40
CA ARG A 143 3.88 -35.24 16.65
C ARG A 143 3.67 -35.79 18.06
N LEU A 144 2.86 -35.11 18.87
CA LEU A 144 2.27 -35.67 20.09
C LEU A 144 0.78 -35.91 19.83
N LYS A 145 0.26 -37.06 20.28
CA LYS A 145 -1.13 -37.49 20.10
C LYS A 145 -1.75 -37.82 21.46
N ALA A 146 -3.00 -37.37 21.62
CA ALA A 146 -4.16 -37.98 22.30
C ALA A 146 -4.58 -37.50 23.71
N GLY A 147 -5.89 -37.18 23.79
CA GLY A 147 -6.80 -37.30 24.93
C GLY A 147 -7.13 -35.97 25.63
N GLY A 148 -8.37 -35.50 25.83
CA GLY A 148 -9.74 -35.95 25.55
C GLY A 148 -10.73 -35.15 26.43
N ARG A 149 -12.03 -35.10 26.04
CA ARG A 149 -13.25 -34.58 26.76
C ARG A 149 -13.45 -33.04 26.71
N ALA A 150 -14.64 -32.42 26.54
CA ALA A 150 -16.05 -32.83 26.45
C ALA A 150 -16.91 -31.71 25.79
N ASP A 151 -18.15 -32.07 25.39
CA ASP A 151 -19.41 -31.27 25.26
C ASP A 151 -19.48 -30.08 24.25
N SER A 152 -20.51 -29.84 23.42
CA SER A 152 -21.81 -30.44 23.10
C SER A 152 -22.29 -29.82 21.75
N PRO A 153 -23.11 -30.49 20.91
CA PRO A 153 -23.44 -30.06 19.54
C PRO A 153 -24.80 -29.34 19.45
N THR A 154 -24.86 -28.13 18.87
CA THR A 154 -26.13 -27.52 18.50
C THR A 154 -26.47 -27.77 17.04
N MET A 155 -27.51 -28.59 16.88
CA MET A 155 -28.16 -28.94 15.63
C MET A 155 -28.89 -27.74 15.03
N TYR A 156 -28.57 -27.41 13.77
CA TYR A 156 -29.59 -27.03 12.80
C TYR A 156 -29.38 -27.85 11.53
N LYS A 157 -30.03 -29.02 11.50
CA LYS A 157 -30.54 -29.60 10.27
C LYS A 157 -32.05 -29.38 10.30
N ASN A 158 -32.63 -28.90 9.21
CA ASN A 158 -33.87 -29.52 8.77
C ASN A 158 -33.94 -29.62 7.24
N PRO A 159 -34.54 -30.71 6.73
CA PRO A 159 -34.35 -31.20 5.37
C PRO A 159 -35.59 -30.99 4.50
N LYS A 160 -35.45 -31.03 3.16
CA LYS A 160 -36.38 -31.75 2.27
C LYS A 160 -35.63 -32.26 1.03
N LYS A 161 -35.46 -33.59 0.96
CA LYS A 161 -35.31 -34.33 -0.29
C LYS A 161 -36.70 -34.44 -0.91
N LEU A 162 -36.81 -34.28 -2.23
CA LEU A 162 -37.62 -35.16 -3.07
C LEU A 162 -36.93 -35.35 -4.41
N ARG A 163 -37.08 -36.56 -4.92
CA ARG A 163 -36.22 -37.27 -5.86
C ARG A 163 -37.02 -37.53 -7.14
N LEU A 164 -36.28 -37.66 -8.24
CA LEU A 164 -36.56 -38.48 -9.43
C LEU A 164 -37.54 -37.91 -10.48
N GLY A 165 -37.02 -37.81 -11.70
CA GLY A 165 -37.77 -37.59 -12.94
C GLY A 165 -36.91 -37.97 -14.13
N SER A 166 -36.87 -39.26 -14.43
CA SER A 166 -36.25 -39.86 -15.62
C SER A 166 -37.07 -39.59 -16.88
N GLY A 167 -36.37 -39.30 -17.98
CA GLY A 167 -36.76 -39.72 -19.33
C GLY A 167 -37.77 -38.86 -20.07
N ARG A 168 -37.36 -38.37 -21.25
CA ARG A 168 -38.11 -38.53 -22.50
C ARG A 168 -37.20 -38.17 -23.67
N GLU A 169 -36.86 -39.19 -24.45
CA GLU A 169 -36.55 -39.03 -25.86
C GLU A 169 -37.85 -38.72 -26.60
N THR A 170 -37.78 -37.81 -27.56
CA THR A 170 -38.60 -37.83 -28.79
C THR A 170 -37.72 -37.32 -29.92
N GLU A 171 -37.50 -38.21 -30.89
CA GLU A 171 -37.10 -37.93 -32.26
C GLU A 171 -38.10 -37.00 -32.97
N SER A 172 -37.76 -36.59 -34.20
CA SER A 172 -38.51 -35.77 -35.19
C SER A 172 -38.46 -34.25 -34.94
N GLU A 173 -38.10 -33.36 -35.88
CA GLU A 173 -38.36 -33.34 -37.32
C GLU A 173 -37.23 -32.68 -38.16
N LEU A 174 -37.21 -33.08 -39.42
CA LEU A 174 -36.56 -32.49 -40.60
C LEU A 174 -37.39 -31.31 -41.15
N GLU A 175 -36.76 -30.16 -41.40
CA GLU A 175 -36.96 -29.17 -42.48
C GLU A 175 -36.06 -27.97 -42.10
N VAL A 176 -35.07 -27.54 -42.89
CA VAL A 176 -35.09 -27.04 -44.28
C VAL A 176 -33.73 -27.30 -44.93
#